data_AF-A0A7C3ZBA9-F1
#
_entry.id   AF-A0A7C3ZBA9-F1
#
_cell.length_a   1.000
_cell.length_b   1.000
_cell.length_c   1.000
_cell.angle_alpha   90.00
_cell.angle_beta   90.00
_cell.angle_gamma   90.00
#
_symmetry.space_group_name_H-M   'P 1'
#
loop_
_entity.id
_entity.type
_entity.pdbx_description
1 polymer ?
#
loop_
_entity_poly.entity_id
_entity_poly.type
_entity_poly.pdbx_seq_one_letter_code
_entity_poly.pdbx_strand_id
1 'polypeptide(L)'
;MTQRYKTGRSKRQYYFEEVQSLYLAGKDLEELQKMFPVTLQTLKRWHKEGRWEEKRRQALVSPRWLGEALRGVLREKTGKILAKGDLKPQELEELTKIVTLIDRLTNSGWDLRAAALEVMDRFSEFVRNRVKDPEEIKRFSQWMQEFFRVLEEDDEARG
;
A
#
# COMPACT_ATOMS: atom_id res chain seq x y z
N MET A 1 2.59 19.98 -37.92
CA MET A 1 3.26 18.81 -37.30
C MET A 1 2.77 18.70 -35.86
N THR A 2 1.85 17.78 -35.58
CA THR A 2 1.20 17.67 -34.25
C THR A 2 1.98 16.67 -33.40
N GLN A 3 2.81 17.17 -32.48
CA GLN A 3 3.61 16.34 -31.57
C GLN A 3 2.70 15.59 -30.59
N ARG A 4 2.50 14.29 -30.84
CA ARG A 4 1.89 13.35 -29.89
C ARG A 4 2.86 13.10 -28.74
N TYR A 5 2.65 13.74 -27.59
CA TYR A 5 3.39 13.46 -26.37
C TYR A 5 3.09 12.03 -25.88
N LYS A 6 4.11 11.16 -25.88
CA LYS A 6 4.13 9.87 -25.15
C LYS A 6 4.03 10.13 -23.63
N THR A 7 2.82 10.40 -23.14
CA THR A 7 2.55 10.79 -21.73
C THR A 7 2.13 9.64 -20.82
N GLY A 8 2.01 8.42 -21.34
CA GLY A 8 1.55 7.26 -20.58
C GLY A 8 2.50 6.80 -19.47
N ARG A 9 3.81 7.08 -19.61
CA ARG A 9 4.85 6.66 -18.64
C ARG A 9 5.10 7.67 -17.51
N SER A 10 4.65 8.93 -17.63
CA SER A 10 4.98 9.98 -16.64
C SER A 10 3.90 10.18 -15.57
N LYS A 11 2.62 10.31 -15.94
CA LYS A 11 1.55 10.65 -14.97
C LYS A 11 1.34 9.59 -13.88
N ARG A 12 1.53 8.31 -14.22
CA ARG A 12 1.39 7.22 -13.24
C ARG A 12 2.42 7.34 -12.13
N GLN A 13 3.68 7.62 -12.48
CA GLN A 13 4.76 7.76 -11.51
C GLN A 13 4.51 8.91 -10.51
N TYR A 14 3.89 10.00 -10.96
CA TYR A 14 3.62 11.15 -10.10
C TYR A 14 2.36 11.03 -9.26
N TYR A 15 1.28 10.46 -9.81
CA TYR A 15 -0.04 10.56 -9.18
C TYR A 15 -0.60 9.24 -8.66
N PHE A 16 -0.08 8.09 -9.07
CA PHE A 16 -0.73 6.81 -8.79
C PHE A 16 -0.88 6.52 -7.29
N GLU A 17 0.21 6.66 -6.53
CA GLU A 17 0.22 6.36 -5.09
C GLU A 17 -0.65 7.35 -4.31
N GLU A 18 -0.53 8.64 -4.62
CA GLU A 18 -1.31 9.68 -4.00
C GLU A 18 -2.82 9.50 -4.26
N VAL A 19 -3.20 9.30 -5.52
CA VAL A 19 -4.59 9.04 -5.91
C VAL A 19 -5.11 7.75 -5.25
N GLN A 20 -4.30 6.69 -5.20
CA GLN A 20 -4.66 5.45 -4.50
C GLN A 20 -4.92 5.73 -3.02
N SER A 21 -4.03 6.43 -2.32
CA SER A 21 -4.17 6.71 -0.89
C SER A 21 -5.46 7.48 -0.58
N LEU A 22 -5.82 8.48 -1.40
CA LEU A 22 -7.05 9.26 -1.26
C LEU A 22 -8.29 8.42 -1.57
N TYR A 23 -8.21 7.52 -2.56
CA TYR A 23 -9.27 6.55 -2.80
C TYR A 23 -9.44 5.61 -1.59
N LEU A 24 -8.36 5.07 -1.02
CA LEU A 24 -8.45 4.22 0.17
C LEU A 24 -9.02 4.99 1.38
N ALA A 25 -8.79 6.31 1.45
CA ALA A 25 -9.38 7.21 2.45
C ALA A 25 -10.87 7.55 2.22
N GLY A 26 -11.48 7.03 1.14
CA GLY A 26 -12.92 7.14 0.90
C GLY A 26 -13.34 8.02 -0.28
N LYS A 27 -12.41 8.69 -0.98
CA LYS A 27 -12.74 9.48 -2.18
C LYS A 27 -13.23 8.62 -3.33
N ASP A 28 -14.19 9.11 -4.11
CA ASP A 28 -14.59 8.47 -5.36
C ASP A 28 -13.71 8.91 -6.56
N LEU A 29 -13.88 8.25 -7.71
CA LEU A 29 -13.02 8.52 -8.88
C LEU A 29 -13.34 9.87 -9.51
N GLU A 30 -14.58 10.33 -9.39
CA GLU A 30 -15.09 11.59 -9.89
C GLU A 30 -14.53 12.79 -9.09
N GLU A 31 -14.42 12.67 -7.78
CA GLU A 31 -13.71 13.60 -6.89
C GLU A 31 -12.23 13.65 -7.25
N LEU A 32 -11.59 12.49 -7.41
CA LEU A 32 -10.15 12.41 -7.75
C LEU A 32 -9.85 13.02 -9.13
N GLN A 33 -10.75 12.88 -10.10
CA GLN A 33 -10.61 13.52 -11.41
C GLN A 33 -10.57 15.06 -11.30
N LYS A 34 -11.30 15.65 -10.35
CA LYS A 34 -11.30 17.10 -10.15
C LYS A 34 -10.00 17.60 -9.48
N MET A 35 -9.36 16.74 -8.70
CA MET A 35 -8.15 17.07 -7.94
C MET A 35 -6.86 16.87 -8.75
N PHE A 36 -6.85 15.93 -9.68
CA PHE A 36 -5.64 15.55 -10.42
C PHE A 36 -5.80 15.74 -11.93
N PRO A 37 -4.73 16.08 -12.66
CA PRO A 37 -4.75 16.20 -14.12
C PRO A 37 -4.75 14.82 -14.82
N VAL A 38 -5.65 13.93 -14.39
CA VAL A 38 -5.80 12.54 -14.84
C VAL A 38 -7.25 12.30 -15.26
N THR A 39 -7.46 11.71 -16.43
CA THR A 39 -8.80 11.46 -16.95
C THR A 39 -9.51 10.34 -16.16
N LEU A 40 -10.84 10.41 -16.05
CA LEU A 40 -11.63 9.36 -15.39
C LEU A 40 -11.37 7.96 -15.98
N GLN A 41 -11.17 7.87 -17.29
CA GLN A 41 -10.82 6.61 -17.95
C GLN A 41 -9.47 6.05 -17.45
N THR A 42 -8.48 6.92 -17.25
CA THR A 42 -7.17 6.52 -16.70
C THR A 42 -7.30 6.09 -15.24
N LEU A 43 -8.10 6.82 -14.44
CA LEU A 43 -8.40 6.47 -13.06
C LEU A 43 -9.10 5.11 -12.95
N LYS A 44 -10.13 4.84 -13.76
CA LYS A 44 -10.82 3.54 -13.81
C LYS A 44 -9.85 2.40 -14.15
N ARG A 45 -8.92 2.63 -15.07
CA ARG A 45 -7.87 1.65 -15.41
C ARG A 45 -6.95 1.40 -14.21
N TRP A 46 -6.43 2.44 -13.57
CA TRP A 46 -5.54 2.33 -12.40
C TRP A 46 -6.23 1.67 -11.21
N HIS A 47 -7.50 2.01 -10.99
CA HIS A 47 -8.36 1.42 -9.97
C HIS A 47 -8.48 -0.10 -10.14
N LYS A 48 -8.75 -0.56 -11.38
CA LYS A 48 -8.84 -1.98 -11.71
C LYS A 48 -7.48 -2.68 -11.59
N GLU A 49 -6.43 -2.14 -12.23
CA GLU A 49 -5.08 -2.72 -12.21
C GLU A 49 -4.50 -2.80 -10.80
N GLY A 50 -4.72 -1.75 -10.01
CA GLY A 50 -4.22 -1.63 -8.64
C GLY A 50 -5.08 -2.36 -7.61
N ARG A 51 -6.20 -2.97 -8.03
CA ARG A 51 -7.16 -3.67 -7.15
C ARG A 51 -7.62 -2.82 -5.97
N TRP A 52 -7.92 -1.54 -6.23
CA TRP A 52 -8.15 -0.56 -5.16
C TRP A 52 -9.36 -0.87 -4.29
N GLU A 53 -10.44 -1.43 -4.85
CA GLU A 53 -11.61 -1.85 -4.03
C GLU A 53 -11.26 -2.96 -3.04
N GLU A 54 -10.44 -3.92 -3.46
CA GLU A 54 -10.00 -4.99 -2.57
C GLU A 54 -9.16 -4.43 -1.42
N LYS A 55 -8.20 -3.56 -1.75
CA LYS A 55 -7.37 -2.86 -0.77
C LYS A 55 -8.19 -1.99 0.19
N ARG A 56 -9.22 -1.30 -0.31
CA ARG A 56 -10.11 -0.47 0.51
C ARG A 56 -10.87 -1.32 1.52
N ARG A 57 -11.41 -2.48 1.10
CA ARG A 57 -12.02 -3.44 2.03
C ARG A 57 -11.02 -3.99 3.04
N GLN A 58 -9.80 -4.29 2.61
CA GLN A 58 -8.74 -4.80 3.48
C GLN A 58 -8.21 -3.76 4.46
N ALA A 59 -8.35 -2.45 4.21
CA ALA A 59 -7.90 -1.39 5.11
C ALA A 59 -8.52 -1.48 6.52
N LEU A 60 -9.67 -2.16 6.67
CA LEU A 60 -10.30 -2.39 7.98
C LEU A 60 -9.59 -3.46 8.82
N VAL A 61 -8.80 -4.33 8.20
CA VAL A 61 -8.22 -5.52 8.84
C VAL A 61 -6.72 -5.69 8.59
N SER A 62 -6.14 -4.86 7.72
CA SER A 62 -4.72 -4.89 7.36
C SER A 62 -4.03 -3.61 7.82
N PRO A 63 -3.07 -3.70 8.77
CA PRO A 63 -2.28 -2.54 9.21
C PRO A 63 -1.62 -1.79 8.05
N ARG A 64 -1.11 -2.52 7.06
CA ARG A 64 -0.52 -1.95 5.84
C ARG A 64 -1.50 -1.07 5.08
N TRP A 65 -2.67 -1.60 4.72
CA TRP A 65 -3.64 -0.84 3.93
C TRP A 65 -4.33 0.26 4.74
N LEU A 66 -4.44 0.08 6.06
CA LEU A 66 -4.86 1.14 6.97
C LEU A 66 -3.86 2.31 6.95
N GLY A 67 -2.56 2.02 7.03
CA GLY A 67 -1.50 3.03 6.91
C GLY A 67 -1.60 3.82 5.60
N GLU A 68 -1.80 3.13 4.47
CA GLU A 68 -1.99 3.77 3.16
C GLU A 68 -3.27 4.64 3.09
N ALA A 69 -4.38 4.20 3.68
CA ALA A 69 -5.59 5.01 3.78
C ALA A 69 -5.35 6.26 4.65
N LEU A 70 -4.65 6.11 5.78
CA LEU A 70 -4.29 7.23 6.67
C LEU A 70 -3.37 8.24 5.99
N ARG A 71 -2.48 7.83 5.08
CA ARG A 71 -1.72 8.77 4.23
C ARG A 71 -2.64 9.65 3.39
N GLY A 72 -3.73 9.08 2.85
CA GLY A 72 -4.75 9.84 2.12
C GLY A 72 -5.46 10.86 3.02
N VAL A 73 -5.87 10.43 4.22
CA VAL A 73 -6.49 11.33 5.22
C VAL A 73 -5.55 12.47 5.61
N LEU A 74 -4.28 12.16 5.84
CA LEU A 74 -3.25 13.14 6.18
C LEU A 74 -3.09 14.18 5.07
N ARG A 75 -3.02 13.75 3.80
CA ARG A 75 -2.93 14.66 2.65
C ARG A 75 -4.13 15.58 2.56
N GLU A 76 -5.34 15.04 2.67
CA GLU A 76 -6.57 15.86 2.59
C GLU A 76 -6.62 16.89 3.73
N LYS A 77 -6.33 16.47 4.97
CA LYS A 77 -6.30 17.39 6.12
C LYS A 77 -5.23 18.48 5.95
N THR A 78 -4.02 18.09 5.58
CA THR A 78 -2.90 19.02 5.36
C THR A 78 -3.24 20.03 4.26
N GLY A 79 -3.80 19.58 3.13
CA GLY A 79 -4.22 20.47 2.04
C GLY A 79 -5.27 21.48 2.48
N LYS A 80 -6.26 21.07 3.28
CA LYS A 80 -7.28 21.98 3.84
C LYS A 80 -6.67 23.02 4.79
N ILE A 81 -5.72 22.62 5.63
CA ILE A 81 -5.05 23.55 6.56
C ILE A 81 -4.20 24.55 5.79
N LEU A 82 -3.38 24.09 4.84
CA LEU A 82 -2.55 24.96 4.00
C LEU A 82 -3.39 25.96 3.20
N ALA A 83 -4.55 25.56 2.69
CA ALA A 83 -5.46 26.44 1.97
C ALA A 83 -6.07 27.56 2.86
N LYS A 84 -6.24 27.31 4.16
CA LYS A 84 -6.68 28.34 5.12
C LYS A 84 -5.56 29.33 5.46
N GLY A 85 -4.30 28.91 5.35
CA GLY A 85 -3.12 29.75 5.63
C GLY A 85 -2.85 30.00 7.12
N ASP A 86 -3.60 29.37 8.02
CA ASP A 86 -3.44 29.49 9.47
C ASP A 86 -3.43 28.08 10.10
N LEU A 87 -2.30 27.69 10.70
CA LEU A 87 -2.11 26.38 11.32
C LEU A 87 -2.31 26.50 12.83
N LYS A 88 -3.40 25.92 13.33
CA LYS A 88 -3.69 25.93 14.78
C LYS A 88 -2.93 24.81 15.51
N PRO A 89 -2.59 25.01 16.80
CA PRO A 89 -1.93 23.98 17.61
C PRO A 89 -2.68 22.64 17.63
N GLN A 90 -4.02 22.67 17.68
CA GLN A 90 -4.85 21.46 17.66
C GLN A 90 -4.77 20.73 16.31
N GLU A 91 -4.77 21.47 15.20
CA GLU A 91 -4.64 20.89 13.86
C GLU A 91 -3.24 20.27 13.68
N LEU A 92 -2.18 20.92 14.19
CA LEU A 92 -0.83 20.36 14.20
C LEU A 92 -0.77 19.06 15.03
N GLU A 93 -1.36 19.05 16.22
CA GLU A 93 -1.40 17.86 17.09
C GLU A 93 -2.11 16.68 16.41
N GLU A 94 -3.24 16.92 15.74
CA GLU A 94 -3.94 15.91 14.95
C GLU A 94 -3.06 15.33 13.84
N LEU A 95 -2.36 16.18 13.08
CA LEU A 95 -1.44 15.73 12.03
C LEU A 95 -0.32 14.87 12.61
N THR A 96 0.29 15.28 13.73
CA THR A 96 1.34 14.51 14.42
C THR A 96 0.84 13.13 14.86
N LYS A 97 -0.39 13.04 15.39
CA LYS A 97 -0.99 11.75 15.78
C LYS A 97 -1.17 10.82 14.58
N ILE A 98 -1.64 11.36 13.45
CA ILE A 98 -1.81 10.56 12.22
C ILE A 98 -0.46 10.08 11.70
N VAL A 99 0.56 10.94 11.65
CA VAL A 99 1.93 10.56 11.24
C VAL A 99 2.47 9.45 12.14
N THR A 100 2.37 9.61 13.46
CA THR A 100 2.84 8.61 14.43
C THR A 100 2.12 7.27 14.26
N LEU A 101 0.82 7.29 13.97
CA LEU A 101 0.05 6.08 13.74
C LEU A 101 0.46 5.41 12.42
N ILE A 102 0.68 6.18 11.35
CA ILE A 102 1.20 5.66 10.08
C ILE A 102 2.55 4.98 10.33
N ASP A 103 3.48 5.65 11.00
CA ASP A 103 4.81 5.10 11.29
C ASP A 103 4.72 3.78 12.08
N ARG A 104 3.83 3.69 13.07
CA ARG A 104 3.61 2.45 13.81
C ARG A 104 3.00 1.35 12.95
N LEU A 105 2.06 1.67 12.06
CA LEU A 105 1.41 0.69 11.18
C LEU A 105 2.33 0.21 10.05
N THR A 106 3.29 1.03 9.63
CA THR A 106 4.26 0.68 8.60
C THR A 106 5.51 0.01 9.18
N ASN A 107 5.97 0.43 10.36
CA ASN A 107 7.16 -0.12 11.01
C ASN A 107 6.87 -1.32 11.90
N SER A 108 5.60 -1.64 12.19
CA SER A 108 5.20 -2.93 12.76
C SER A 108 5.42 -4.11 11.79
N GLY A 109 5.92 -3.87 10.58
CA GLY A 109 6.41 -4.89 9.65
C GLY A 109 7.48 -5.81 10.26
N TRP A 110 8.25 -5.35 11.26
CA TRP A 110 9.21 -6.21 11.98
C TRP A 110 8.51 -7.34 12.76
N ASP A 111 7.43 -7.03 13.48
CA ASP A 111 6.60 -8.03 14.17
C ASP A 111 5.85 -8.92 13.17
N LEU A 112 5.40 -8.36 12.04
CA LEU A 112 4.73 -9.13 11.00
C LEU A 112 5.69 -10.12 10.31
N ARG A 113 6.96 -9.75 10.09
CA ARG A 113 7.99 -10.62 9.54
C ARG A 113 8.34 -11.74 10.50
N ALA A 114 8.52 -11.42 11.78
CA ALA A 114 8.74 -12.43 12.82
C ALA A 114 7.53 -13.38 12.92
N ALA A 115 6.30 -12.86 12.91
CA ALA A 115 5.09 -13.67 12.93
C ALA A 115 4.92 -14.52 11.66
N ALA A 116 5.27 -14.00 10.49
CA ALA A 116 5.22 -14.74 9.23
C ALA A 116 6.25 -15.88 9.20
N LEU A 117 7.47 -15.64 9.69
CA LEU A 117 8.49 -16.68 9.83
C LEU A 117 8.01 -17.80 10.77
N GLU A 118 7.47 -17.45 11.93
CA GLU A 118 6.92 -18.41 12.90
C GLU A 118 5.77 -19.24 12.29
N VAL A 119 4.83 -18.61 11.58
CA VAL A 119 3.72 -19.31 10.93
C VAL A 119 4.22 -20.26 9.84
N MET A 120 5.20 -19.83 9.05
CA MET A 120 5.76 -20.64 7.97
C MET A 120 6.63 -21.79 8.49
N ASP A 121 7.30 -21.63 9.62
CA ASP A 121 8.04 -22.71 10.28
C ASP A 121 7.07 -23.80 10.78
N ARG A 122 5.99 -23.40 11.48
CA ARG A 122 4.92 -24.32 11.89
C ARG A 122 4.24 -25.01 10.71
N PHE A 123 4.04 -24.28 9.61
CA PHE A 123 3.49 -24.86 8.38
C PHE A 123 4.47 -25.86 7.73
N SER A 124 5.77 -25.57 7.76
CA SER A 124 6.82 -26.47 7.28
C SER A 124 6.83 -27.79 8.05
N GLU A 125 6.73 -27.72 9.38
CA GLU A 125 6.59 -28.90 10.23
C GLU A 125 5.32 -29.70 9.91
N PHE A 126 4.20 -29.01 9.73
CA PHE A 126 2.94 -29.64 9.33
C PHE A 126 3.06 -30.40 7.99
N VAL A 127 3.73 -29.82 6.99
CA VAL A 127 3.96 -30.47 5.70
C VAL A 127 4.88 -31.67 5.83
N ARG A 128 6.00 -31.55 6.56
CA ARG A 128 6.94 -32.66 6.81
C ARG A 128 6.29 -33.85 7.53
N ASN A 129 5.28 -33.58 8.36
CA ASN A 129 4.53 -34.63 9.07
C ASN A 129 3.49 -35.35 8.20
N ARG A 130 3.09 -34.78 7.05
CA ARG A 130 2.06 -35.35 6.16
C ARG A 130 2.59 -35.87 4.84
N VAL A 131 3.55 -35.18 4.26
CA VAL A 131 4.18 -35.54 2.99
C VAL A 131 5.39 -36.41 3.29
N LYS A 132 5.45 -37.60 2.70
CA LYS A 132 6.57 -38.53 2.86
C LYS A 132 7.52 -38.58 1.67
N ASP A 133 7.14 -37.97 0.55
CA ASP A 133 7.98 -37.85 -0.64
C ASP A 133 9.07 -36.79 -0.40
N PRO A 134 10.37 -37.18 -0.37
CA PRO A 134 11.47 -36.25 -0.15
C PRO A 134 11.59 -35.16 -1.22
N GLU A 135 11.25 -35.46 -2.48
CA GLU A 135 11.36 -34.48 -3.57
C GLU A 135 10.25 -33.42 -3.49
N GLU A 136 9.07 -33.80 -3.02
CA GLU A 136 7.95 -32.89 -2.80
C GLU A 136 8.22 -31.95 -1.60
N ILE A 137 8.78 -32.47 -0.50
CA ILE A 137 9.23 -31.66 0.65
C ILE A 137 10.32 -30.66 0.22
N LYS A 138 11.26 -31.09 -0.63
CA LYS A 138 12.33 -30.24 -1.15
C LYS A 138 11.78 -29.11 -2.01
N ARG A 139 10.81 -29.39 -2.90
CA ARG A 139 10.13 -28.37 -3.70
C ARG A 139 9.38 -27.35 -2.83
N PHE A 140 8.65 -27.80 -1.81
CA PHE A 140 8.00 -26.89 -0.87
C PHE A 140 8.99 -25.98 -0.16
N SER A 141 10.10 -26.53 0.30
CA SER A 141 11.17 -25.75 0.96
C SER A 141 11.77 -24.69 0.02
N GLN A 142 11.98 -25.04 -1.25
CA GLN A 142 12.46 -24.11 -2.27
C GLN A 142 11.48 -22.98 -2.54
N TRP A 143 10.19 -23.28 -2.71
CA TRP A 143 9.17 -22.23 -2.91
C TRP A 143 9.04 -21.28 -1.73
N MET A 144 9.16 -21.79 -0.50
CA MET A 144 9.15 -20.93 0.69
C MET A 144 10.37 -20.00 0.71
N GLN A 145 11.57 -20.52 0.43
CA GLN A 145 12.78 -19.69 0.36
C GLN A 145 12.68 -18.63 -0.74
N GLU A 146 12.17 -18.99 -1.92
CA GLU A 146 11.98 -18.05 -3.01
C GLU A 146 10.93 -16.99 -2.67
N PHE A 147 9.83 -17.37 -2.02
CA PHE A 147 8.83 -16.45 -1.52
C PHE A 147 9.42 -15.44 -0.52
N PHE A 148 10.24 -15.89 0.44
CA PHE A 148 10.92 -14.98 1.38
C PHE A 148 11.91 -14.06 0.69
N ARG A 149 12.69 -14.55 -0.29
CA ARG A 149 13.62 -13.71 -1.06
C ARG A 149 12.88 -12.61 -1.81
N VAL A 150 11.76 -12.94 -2.44
CA VAL A 150 10.90 -11.95 -3.11
C VAL A 150 10.38 -10.91 -2.14
N LEU A 151 9.97 -11.31 -0.93
CA LEU A 151 9.54 -10.35 0.10
C LEU A 151 10.67 -9.41 0.55
N GLU A 152 11.90 -9.92 0.67
CA GLU A 152 13.08 -9.12 1.06
C GLU A 152 13.46 -8.10 -0.03
N GLU A 153 13.48 -8.51 -1.29
CA GLU A 153 13.76 -7.65 -2.44
C GLU A 153 12.70 -6.52 -2.59
N ASP A 154 11.43 -6.80 -2.26
CA ASP A 154 10.32 -5.85 -2.36
C ASP A 154 10.33 -4.78 -1.24
N ASP A 155 10.97 -5.08 -0.11
CA ASP A 155 11.18 -4.15 1.01
C ASP A 155 12.42 -3.27 0.79
N GLU A 156 13.53 -3.84 0.30
CA GLU A 156 14.77 -3.08 -0.01
C GLU A 156 14.60 -2.10 -1.17
N ALA A 157 13.77 -2.42 -2.17
CA ALA A 157 13.48 -1.52 -3.29
C ALA A 157 12.62 -0.29 -2.91
N ARG A 158 12.10 -0.24 -1.68
CA ARG A 158 11.16 0.78 -1.19
C ARG A 158 11.68 1.60 -0.01
N GLY A 159 12.87 1.29 0.53
CA GLY A 159 13.61 2.12 1.49
C GLY A 159 14.40 3.23 0.80
#